data_AF-A0A2D7PFG3-F1
#
_entry.id   AF-A0A2D7PFG3-F1
#
_cell.length_a   1.000
_cell.length_b   1.000
_cell.length_c   1.000
_cell.angle_alpha   90.00
_cell.angle_beta   90.00
_cell.angle_gamma   90.00
#
_symmetry.space_group_name_H-M   'P 1'
#
loop_
_entity.id
_entity.type
_entity.pdbx_description
1 polymer ?
#
loop_
_entity_poly.entity_id
_entity_poly.type
_entity_poly.pdbx_seq_one_letter_code
_entity_poly.pdbx_strand_id
1 'polypeptide(L)' 'MLSKIKSHLKDANKTYFEHQKFALKVSWKCLCSSFTALVHSICPAFFEYTTSSKIKEMHKDLEPIYEMRKRKHNIQD' A
#
# COMPACT_ATOMS: atom_id res chain seq x y z
N MET A 1 -2.60 3.92 -23.69
CA MET A 1 -1.78 3.61 -22.48
C MET A 1 -1.33 4.88 -21.76
N LEU A 2 -0.62 5.81 -22.43
CA LEU A 2 -0.17 7.06 -21.83
C LEU A 2 -1.29 7.93 -21.24
N SER A 3 -2.44 8.02 -21.93
CA SER A 3 -3.63 8.74 -21.43
C SER A 3 -4.15 8.18 -20.10
N LYS A 4 -4.18 6.84 -19.98
CA LYS A 4 -4.60 6.14 -18.75
C LYS A 4 -3.66 6.43 -17.58
N ILE A 5 -2.34 6.44 -17.82
CA ILE A 5 -1.33 6.79 -16.82
C ILE A 5 -1.54 8.23 -16.33
N LYS A 6 -1.69 9.19 -17.26
CA LYS A 6 -1.92 10.60 -16.91
C LYS A 6 -3.21 10.79 -16.12
N SER A 7 -4.29 10.13 -16.54
CA SER A 7 -5.57 10.18 -15.82
C SER A 7 -5.44 9.62 -14.40
N HIS A 8 -4.77 8.49 -14.23
CA HIS A 8 -4.57 7.85 -12.93
C HIS A 8 -3.73 8.72 -11.98
N LEU A 9 -2.65 9.32 -12.48
CA LEU A 9 -1.82 10.23 -11.69
C LEU A 9 -2.57 11.49 -11.28
N LYS A 10 -3.39 12.05 -12.18
CA LYS A 10 -4.27 13.19 -11.88
C LYS A 10 -5.30 12.82 -10.82
N ASP A 11 -5.96 11.67 -10.96
CA ASP A 11 -6.94 11.18 -10.00
C ASP A 11 -6.32 10.98 -8.61
N ALA A 12 -5.12 10.40 -8.56
CA ALA A 12 -4.37 10.18 -7.33
C ALA A 12 -3.72 11.45 -6.76
N ASN A 13 -3.84 12.59 -7.44
CA ASN A 13 -3.17 13.85 -7.13
C ASN A 13 -1.67 13.67 -6.83
N LYS A 14 -0.96 12.92 -7.67
CA LYS A 14 0.47 12.61 -7.50
C LYS A 14 1.24 12.78 -8.81
N THR A 15 2.47 13.24 -8.71
CA THR A 15 3.44 13.11 -9.81
C THR A 15 3.84 11.65 -10.01
N TYR A 16 4.42 11.35 -11.18
CA TYR A 16 4.86 9.99 -11.51
C TYR A 16 5.81 9.42 -10.46
N PHE A 17 6.82 10.18 -10.04
CA PHE A 17 7.83 9.71 -9.08
C PHE A 17 7.27 9.56 -7.66
N GLU A 18 6.34 10.41 -7.23
CA GLU A 18 5.65 10.23 -5.95
C GLU A 18 4.80 8.97 -5.94
N HIS A 19 4.07 8.72 -7.04
CA HIS A 19 3.26 7.51 -7.18
C HIS A 19 4.15 6.25 -7.20
N GLN A 20 5.23 6.27 -7.97
CA GLN A 20 6.19 5.18 -8.05
C GLN A 20 6.85 4.91 -6.70
N LYS A 21 7.36 5.94 -6.01
CA LYS A 21 8.00 5.81 -4.70
C LYS A 21 7.04 5.21 -3.67
N PHE A 22 5.78 5.67 -3.67
CA PHE A 22 4.76 5.11 -2.80
C PHE A 22 4.47 3.64 -3.11
N ALA A 23 4.27 3.30 -4.39
CA ALA A 23 4.00 1.92 -4.81
C ALA A 23 5.16 0.97 -4.48
N LEU A 24 6.40 1.40 -4.70
CA LEU A 24 7.61 0.64 -4.33
C LEU A 24 7.73 0.47 -2.81
N LYS A 25 7.44 1.51 -2.01
CA LYS A 25 7.41 1.42 -0.54
C LYS A 25 6.39 0.37 -0.07
N VAL A 26 5.18 0.38 -0.62
CA VAL A 26 4.14 -0.60 -0.29
C VAL A 26 4.56 -2.00 -0.73
N SER A 27 5.07 -2.16 -1.94
CA SER A 27 5.57 -3.45 -2.46
C SER A 27 6.66 -4.04 -1.55
N TRP A 28 7.63 -3.23 -1.14
CA TRP A 28 8.69 -3.66 -0.23
C TRP A 28 8.14 -4.10 1.14
N LYS A 29 7.20 -3.33 1.71
CA LYS A 29 6.55 -3.71 2.97
C LYS A 29 5.76 -5.01 2.85
N CYS A 30 5.06 -5.23 1.74
CA CYS A 30 4.37 -6.50 1.46
C CYS A 30 5.35 -7.67 1.39
N LEU A 31 6.47 -7.51 0.66
CA LEU A 31 7.49 -8.54 0.53
C LEU A 31 8.12 -8.88 1.89
N CYS A 32 8.51 -7.89 2.68
CA CYS A 32 9.02 -8.10 4.04
C CYS A 32 7.98 -8.75 4.96
N SER A 33 6.71 -8.34 4.87
CA SER A 33 5.62 -8.94 5.67
C SER A 33 5.39 -10.41 5.30
N SER A 34 5.42 -10.73 4.00
CA SER A 34 5.33 -12.10 3.50
C SER A 34 6.50 -12.95 3.97
N PHE A 35 7.73 -12.42 3.89
CA PHE A 35 8.93 -13.13 4.32
C PHE A 35 8.92 -13.41 5.82
N THR A 36 8.59 -12.41 6.64
CA THR A 36 8.52 -12.56 8.10
C THR A 36 7.42 -13.54 8.52
N ALA A 37 6.25 -13.51 7.87
CA ALA A 37 5.19 -14.47 8.10
C ALA A 37 5.60 -15.90 7.73
N LEU A 38 6.32 -16.05 6.60
CA LEU A 38 6.84 -17.35 6.17
C LEU A 38 7.83 -17.91 7.20
N VAL A 39 8.81 -17.13 7.65
CA VAL A 39 9.76 -17.58 8.67
C VAL A 39 9.05 -17.90 10.00
N HIS A 40 8.12 -17.05 10.44
CA HIS A 40 7.33 -17.28 11.65
C HIS A 40 6.50 -18.57 11.57
N SER A 41 5.99 -18.93 10.38
CA SER A 41 5.24 -20.18 10.18
C SER A 41 6.11 -21.43 10.35
N ILE A 42 7.42 -21.34 10.10
CA ILE A 42 8.38 -22.43 10.30
C ILE A 42 8.86 -22.45 11.77
N CYS A 43 9.14 -21.28 12.34
CA CYS A 43 9.57 -21.13 13.73
C CYS A 43 8.85 -19.94 14.39
N PRO A 44 7.87 -20.20 15.27
CA PRO A 44 7.07 -19.15 15.89
C PRO A 44 7.88 -18.16 16.74
N ALA A 45 9.05 -18.53 17.24
CA ALA A 45 9.90 -17.64 18.03
C ALA A 45 10.53 -16.51 17.19
N PHE A 46 10.53 -16.61 15.86
CA PHE A 46 11.03 -15.55 14.99
C PHE A 46 9.91 -14.61 14.56
N PHE A 47 10.18 -13.30 14.63
CA PHE A 47 9.32 -12.25 14.11
C PHE A 47 7.88 -12.22 14.67
N GLU A 48 7.69 -12.66 15.93
CA GLU A 48 6.39 -12.87 16.61
C GLU A 48 5.30 -11.82 16.29
N TYR A 49 5.65 -10.53 16.29
CA TYR A 49 4.71 -9.43 16.05
C TYR A 49 5.06 -8.57 14.83
N THR A 50 6.06 -8.97 14.04
CA THR A 50 6.59 -8.14 12.95
C THR A 50 5.57 -8.01 11.83
N THR A 51 4.99 -9.11 11.37
CA THR A 51 4.02 -9.12 10.27
C THR A 51 2.79 -8.29 10.63
N SER A 52 2.20 -8.50 11.81
CA SER A 52 1.01 -7.76 12.26
C SER A 52 1.29 -6.26 12.41
N SER A 53 2.44 -5.89 12.97
CA SER A 53 2.88 -4.49 13.06
C SER A 53 3.05 -3.85 11.69
N LYS A 54 3.66 -4.56 10.73
CA LYS A 54 3.85 -4.05 9.35
C LYS A 54 2.54 -3.90 8.60
N ILE A 55 1.60 -4.83 8.76
CA ILE A 55 0.25 -4.69 8.18
C ILE A 55 -0.46 -3.47 8.75
N LYS A 56 -0.39 -3.23 10.07
CA LYS A 56 -0.97 -2.03 10.71
C LYS A 56 -0.35 -0.73 10.18
N GLU A 57 0.96 -0.69 9.99
CA GLU A 57 1.64 0.45 9.35
C GLU A 57 1.20 0.66 7.90
N MET A 58 1.09 -0.41 7.11
CA MET A 58 0.63 -0.32 5.71
C MET A 58 -0.82 0.16 5.62
N HIS A 59 -1.69 -0.33 6.49
CA HIS A 59 -3.07 0.13 6.55
C HIS A 59 -3.13 1.64 6.78
N LYS A 60 -2.37 2.16 7.75
CA LYS A 60 -2.24 3.61 7.97
C LYS A 60 -1.70 4.37 6.75
N ASP A 61 -0.69 3.83 6.07
CA ASP A 61 -0.12 4.43 4.86
C ASP A 61 -1.16 4.48 3.69
N LEU A 62 -2.07 3.51 3.63
CA LEU A 62 -3.08 3.38 2.56
C LEU A 62 -4.39 4.12 2.88
N GLU A 63 -4.69 4.39 4.15
CA GLU A 63 -5.94 5.01 4.61
C GLU A 63 -6.32 6.29 3.85
N PRO A 64 -5.41 7.24 3.59
CA PRO A 64 -5.75 8.44 2.81
C PRO A 64 -6.22 8.13 1.39
N ILE A 65 -5.72 7.03 0.80
CA ILE A 65 -6.10 6.59 -0.56
C ILE A 65 -7.48 5.95 -0.55
N TYR A 66 -7.80 5.17 0.50
CA TYR A 66 -9.15 4.63 0.69
C TYR A 66 -10.17 5.76 0.83
N GLU A 67 -9.88 6.76 1.66
CA GLU A 67 -10.76 7.92 1.84
C GLU A 67 -10.91 8.75 0.55
N MET A 68 -9.83 8.98 -0.18
CA MET A 68 -9.87 9.64 -1.50
C MET A 68 -10.77 8.86 -2.48
N ARG A 69 -10.62 7.53 -2.55
CA ARG A 69 -11.43 6.66 -3.42
C ARG A 69 -12.90 6.68 -3.01
N LYS A 70 -13.18 6.59 -1.71
CA LYS A 70 -14.55 6.61 -1.16
C LYS A 70 -15.27 7.92 -1.51
N ARG A 71 -14.60 9.07 -1.34
CA ARG A 71 -15.15 10.37 -1.75
C ARG A 71 -15.45 10.42 -3.25
N LYS A 72 -14.55 9.90 -4.10
CA LYS A 72 -14.76 9.87 -5.56
C LYS A 72 -16.02 9.08 -5.95
N HIS A 73 -16.27 7.94 -5.31
CA HIS A 73 -17.48 7.14 -5.57
C HIS A 73 -18.75 7.80 -5.00
N ASN A 74 -18.67 8.46 -3.84
CA ASN A 74 -19.82 9.16 -3.25
C ASN A 74 -20.19 10.48 -3.96
N ILE A 75 -19.36 11.01 -4.86
CA ILE A 75 -19.64 12.22 -5.66
C ILE A 75 -20.19 11.82 -7.06
N GLN A 76 -20.29 10.52 -7.35
CA GLN A 76 -20.78 9.99 -8.63
C GLN A 76 -22.29 9.69 -8.65
N ASP A 77 -23.04 10.11 -7.62
CA ASP A 77 -24.51 10.07 -7.54
C ASP A 77 -25.14 11.45 -7.79
#